data_AF-A0A359M761-F1
#
_entry.id   AF-A0A359M761-F1
#
_cell.length_a   1.000
_cell.length_b   1.000
_cell.length_c   1.000
_cell.angle_alpha   90.00
_cell.angle_beta   90.00
_cell.angle_gamma   90.00
#
_symmetry.space_group_name_H-M   'P 1'
#
loop_
_entity.id
_entity.type
_entity.pdbx_description
1 polymer ?
#
loop_
_entity_poly.entity_id
_entity_poly.type
_entity_poly.pdbx_seq_one_letter_code
_entity_poly.pdbx_strand_id
1 'polypeptide(L)' 'MTRLGILLSGRGSNFEAIAASVREGRLPGCEIAVVISNVPGARGLQTAKALGLPAVCIPSKGVGREEHDRLVLREL' A
#
# COMPACT_ATOMS: atom_id res chain seq x y z
N MET A 1 -6.25 9.29 15.39
CA MET A 1 -5.17 8.62 14.63
C MET A 1 -5.75 8.16 13.30
N THR A 2 -5.19 8.60 12.18
CA THR A 2 -5.64 8.25 10.83
C THR A 2 -4.82 7.08 10.31
N ARG A 3 -5.49 6.01 9.89
CA ARG A 3 -4.86 4.80 9.37
C ARG A 3 -4.87 4.84 7.84
N LEU A 4 -3.69 4.96 7.24
CA LEU A 4 -3.54 5.11 5.80
C LEU A 4 -3.40 3.73 5.13
N GLY A 5 -4.29 3.45 4.18
CA GLY A 5 -4.12 2.37 3.20
C GLY A 5 -3.48 2.90 1.93
N ILE A 6 -2.38 2.30 1.48
CA ILE A 6 -1.64 2.74 0.29
C ILE A 6 -1.84 1.73 -0.84
N LEU A 7 -2.48 2.14 -1.93
CA LEU A 7 -2.65 1.34 -3.14
C LEU A 7 -1.60 1.73 -4.19
N LEU A 8 -0.87 0.76 -4.74
CA LEU A 8 0.18 1.02 -5.75
C LEU A 8 0.26 -0.06 -6.83
N SER A 9 0.86 0.25 -7.98
CA SER A 9 1.00 -0.67 -9.13
C SER A 9 2.43 -0.84 -9.64
N GLY A 10 3.43 -0.23 -8.97
CA GLY A 10 4.80 -0.17 -9.51
C GLY A 10 5.87 0.23 -8.50
N ARG A 11 6.73 1.18 -8.87
CA ARG A 11 7.93 1.55 -8.10
C ARG A 11 7.64 2.06 -6.69
N GLY A 12 6.50 2.73 -6.47
CA GLY A 12 6.11 3.21 -5.14
C GLY A 12 6.78 4.52 -4.70
N SER A 13 7.25 5.38 -5.60
CA SER A 13 7.91 6.65 -5.22
C SER A 13 7.01 7.56 -4.37
N ASN A 14 5.71 7.64 -4.66
CA ASN A 14 4.76 8.39 -3.81
C ASN A 14 4.60 7.73 -2.43
N PHE A 15 4.54 6.40 -2.39
CA PHE A 15 4.51 5.65 -1.14
C PHE A 15 5.76 5.94 -0.29
N GLU A 16 6.95 5.94 -0.88
CA GLU A 16 8.21 6.25 -0.20
C GLU A 16 8.19 7.67 0.41
N ALA A 17 7.70 8.66 -0.34
CA ALA A 17 7.56 10.03 0.14
C ALA A 17 6.54 10.17 1.29
N ILE A 18 5.43 9.44 1.22
CA ILE A 18 4.42 9.41 2.29
C ILE A 18 4.99 8.72 3.52
N ALA A 19 5.64 7.57 3.37
CA ALA A 19 6.26 6.83 4.47
C ALA A 19 7.34 7.66 5.18
N ALA A 20 8.18 8.37 4.41
CA ALA A 20 9.12 9.33 4.97
C ALA A 20 8.42 10.43 5.77
N SER A 21 7.35 11.01 5.23
CA SER A 21 6.60 12.10 5.90
C SER A 21 5.87 11.64 7.17
N VAL A 22 5.36 10.40 7.20
CA VAL A 22 4.79 9.80 8.41
C VAL A 22 5.89 9.59 9.46
N ARG A 23 7.02 8.98 9.08
CA ARG A 23 8.15 8.72 9.99
C ARG A 23 8.77 10.00 10.55
N GLU A 24 8.85 11.05 9.75
CA GLU A 24 9.39 12.36 10.14
C GLU A 24 8.37 13.21 10.91
N GLY A 25 7.15 12.72 11.14
CA GLY A 25 6.11 13.44 11.88
C GLY A 25 5.51 14.62 11.13
N ARG A 26 5.77 14.76 9.83
CA ARG A 26 5.14 15.80 8.97
C ARG A 26 3.64 15.54 8.74
N LEU A 27 3.21 14.30 8.93
CA LEU A 27 1.80 13.90 8.92
C LEU A 27 1.40 13.49 10.35
N PRO A 28 1.07 14.46 11.23
CA PRO A 28 0.81 14.18 12.63
C PRO A 28 -0.45 13.32 12.81
N GLY A 29 -0.34 12.32 13.68
CA GLY A 29 -1.45 11.41 13.98
C GLY A 29 -1.79 10.44 12.85
N CYS A 30 -0.91 10.24 11.87
CA CYS A 30 -1.08 9.27 10.79
C CYS A 30 -0.16 8.05 10.99
N GLU A 31 -0.65 6.88 10.59
CA GLU A 31 0.16 5.66 10.44
C GLU A 31 -0.14 5.00 9.09
N ILE A 32 0.82 4.28 8.51
CA ILE A 32 0.55 3.43 7.34
C ILE A 32 0.13 2.06 7.86
N ALA A 33 -1.13 1.72 7.66
CA ALA A 33 -1.71 0.47 8.15
C ALA A 33 -1.50 -0.69 7.17
N VAL A 34 -1.54 -0.41 5.86
CA VAL A 34 -1.34 -1.44 4.83
C VAL A 34 -0.86 -0.83 3.52
N VAL A 35 -0.03 -1.57 2.79
CA VAL A 35 0.35 -1.29 1.41
C VAL A 35 -0.12 -2.43 0.51
N ILE A 36 -1.00 -2.13 -0.43
CA ILE A 36 -1.62 -3.10 -1.33
C ILE A 36 -1.12 -2.83 -2.75
N SER A 37 -0.71 -3.89 -3.47
CA SER A 37 -0.44 -3.78 -4.89
C SER A 37 -1.22 -4.75 -5.75
N ASN A 38 -1.66 -4.26 -6.91
CA ASN A 38 -2.28 -5.08 -7.93
C ASN A 38 -1.29 -5.76 -8.90
N VAL A 39 0.01 -5.51 -8.75
CA VAL A 39 1.06 -6.08 -9.60
C VAL A 39 1.97 -6.97 -8.76
N PRO A 40 2.05 -8.28 -9.06
CA PRO A 40 3.01 -9.18 -8.44
C PRO A 40 4.44 -8.66 -8.63
N GLY A 41 5.24 -8.69 -7.56
CA GLY A 41 6.63 -8.26 -7.59
C GLY A 41 6.84 -6.74 -7.70
N ALA A 42 5.79 -5.92 -7.54
CA ALA A 42 5.94 -4.47 -7.50
C ALA A 42 7.01 -4.04 -6.49
N ARG A 43 7.97 -3.22 -6.93
CA ARG A 43 9.07 -2.72 -6.07
C ARG A 43 8.53 -1.99 -4.84
N GLY A 44 7.39 -1.30 -4.94
CA GLY A 44 6.75 -0.66 -3.80
C GLY A 44 6.39 -1.63 -2.67
N LEU A 45 6.00 -2.88 -2.97
CA LEU A 45 5.76 -3.91 -1.95
C LEU A 45 7.06 -4.37 -1.27
N GLN A 46 8.16 -4.43 -2.01
CA GLN A 46 9.46 -4.77 -1.44
C GLN A 46 9.91 -3.66 -0.48
N THR A 47 9.76 -2.40 -0.88
CA THR A 47 10.04 -1.25 -0.01
C THR A 47 9.16 -1.27 1.24
N ALA A 48 7.85 -1.56 1.11
CA ALA A 48 6.95 -1.66 2.26
C ALA A 48 7.39 -2.71 3.27
N LYS A 49 7.74 -3.91 2.79
CA LYS A 49 8.28 -4.99 3.63
C LYS A 49 9.60 -4.58 4.31
N ALA A 50 10.50 -3.91 3.57
CA ALA A 50 11.77 -3.43 4.12
C ALA A 50 11.58 -2.36 5.22
N LEU A 51 10.49 -1.60 5.16
CA LEU A 51 10.09 -0.63 6.18
C LEU A 51 9.28 -1.26 7.33
N GLY A 52 9.07 -2.58 7.33
CA GLY A 52 8.30 -3.28 8.36
C GLY A 52 6.78 -3.04 8.29
N LEU A 53 6.27 -2.56 7.15
CA LEU A 53 4.85 -2.27 6.95
C LEU A 53 4.10 -3.49 6.41
N PRO A 54 2.83 -3.71 6.82
CA PRO A 54 1.98 -4.72 6.22
C PRO A 54 1.85 -4.51 4.71
N ALA A 55 2.18 -5.54 3.92
CA ALA A 55 2.25 -5.43 2.46
C ALA A 55 1.63 -6.65 1.78
N VAL A 56 0.56 -6.43 1.01
CA VAL A 56 -0.25 -7.49 0.38
C VAL A 56 -0.32 -7.28 -1.13
N CYS A 57 -0.29 -8.38 -1.88
CA CYS A 57 -0.52 -8.34 -3.32
C CYS A 57 -1.88 -8.93 -3.65
N ILE A 58 -2.72 -8.16 -4.34
CA ILE A 58 -4.03 -8.58 -4.85
C ILE A 58 -4.03 -8.37 -6.37
N PRO A 59 -3.58 -9.37 -7.16
CA PRO A 59 -3.45 -9.23 -8.60
C PRO A 59 -4.78 -8.84 -9.27
N SER A 60 -4.78 -7.80 -10.12
CA SER A 60 -5.99 -7.38 -10.85
C SER A 60 -6.09 -7.99 -12.26
N LYS A 61 -5.02 -8.64 -12.75
CA LYS A 61 -4.98 -9.18 -14.12
C LYS A 61 -5.93 -10.37 -14.24
N GLY A 62 -6.92 -10.26 -15.13
CA GLY A 62 -7.91 -11.31 -15.36
C GLY A 62 -9.06 -11.34 -14.34
N VAL A 63 -9.11 -10.38 -13.41
CA VAL A 63 -10.17 -10.25 -12.41
C VAL A 63 -11.08 -9.07 -12.79
N GLY A 64 -12.39 -9.26 -12.72
CA GLY A 64 -13.35 -8.17 -12.94
C GLY A 64 -13.20 -7.08 -11.88
N ARG A 65 -13.44 -5.81 -12.25
CA ARG A 65 -13.19 -4.66 -11.36
C ARG A 65 -13.92 -4.77 -10.02
N GLU A 66 -15.22 -5.10 -10.04
CA GLU A 66 -15.99 -5.24 -8.80
C GLU A 66 -15.45 -6.34 -7.88
N GLU A 67 -15.01 -7.45 -8.47
CA GLU A 67 -14.44 -8.54 -7.69
C GLU A 67 -13.06 -8.18 -7.12
N HIS A 68 -12.24 -7.48 -7.91
CA HIS A 68 -10.96 -6.96 -7.44
C HIS A 68 -11.16 -5.96 -6.29
N ASP A 69 -12.12 -5.04 -6.42
CA ASP A 69 -12.45 -4.07 -5.39
C ASP A 69 -12.93 -4.76 -4.10
N ARG A 70 -13.75 -5.82 -4.20
CA ARG A 70 -14.15 -6.63 -3.02
C ARG A 70 -12.96 -7.30 -2.33
N LEU A 71 -11.99 -7.81 -3.09
CA LEU A 71 -10.78 -8.40 -2.52
C LEU A 71 -9.95 -7.32 -1.79
N VAL A 72 -9.81 -6.14 -2.38
CA VAL A 72 -9.11 -5.00 -1.75
C VAL A 72 -9.80 -4.56 -0.46
N LEU A 73 -11.13 -4.46 -0.46
CA LEU A 73 -11.91 -4.06 0.71
C LEU A 73 -11.78 -5.01 1.91
N ARG A 74 -11.38 -6.27 1.70
CA ARG A 74 -11.14 -7.21 2.81
C ARG A 74 -9.84 -6.94 3.57
N GLU A 75 -8.93 -6.18 2.99
CA GLU A 75 -7.63 -5.83 3.58
C GLU A 75 -7.60 -4.44 4.22
N LEU A 76 -8.71 -3.69 4.19
CA LEU A 76 -8.86 -2.34 4.74
C LEU A 76 -9.70 -2.34 6.02
#